data_AF-A0A7C1D7I5-F1
#
_entry.id   AF-A0A7C1D7I5-F1
#
_cell.length_a   1.000
_cell.length_b   1.000
_cell.length_c   1.000
_cell.angle_alpha   90.00
_cell.angle_beta   90.00
_cell.angle_gamma   90.00
#
_symmetry.space_group_name_H-M   'P 1'
#
loop_
_entity.id
_entity.type
_entity.pdbx_description
1 polymer ?
#
loop_
_entity_poly.entity_id
_entity_poly.type
_entity_poly.pdbx_seq_one_letter_code
_entity_poly.pdbx_strand_id
1 'polypeptide(L)'
;VSWLNYIIAKALVKLKYAGLPNILLNRGLVRELIQGEMTPENMAEEMLKIHFDAVYRKKMIAGFKVIQKMLYKKSAADKIAEAVAAL
;
A
#
# COMPACT_ATOMS: atom_id res chain seq x y z
N VAL A 1 -0.81 -13.53 13.47
CA VAL A 1 -1.86 -12.73 14.15
C VAL A 1 -3.17 -13.50 14.02
N SER A 2 -3.98 -13.67 15.06
CA SER A 2 -5.17 -14.54 15.01
C SER A 2 -6.08 -14.23 13.80
N TRP A 3 -6.56 -15.27 13.11
CA TRP A 3 -7.47 -15.17 11.95
C TRP A 3 -8.72 -14.33 12.28
N LEU A 4 -9.19 -14.46 13.52
CA LEU A 4 -10.35 -13.76 14.06
C LEU A 4 -10.12 -12.24 14.12
N ASN A 5 -8.91 -11.80 14.49
CA ASN A 5 -8.58 -10.37 14.50
C ASN A 5 -8.63 -9.76 13.10
N TYR A 6 -8.20 -10.48 12.06
CA TYR A 6 -8.27 -9.96 10.69
C TYR A 6 -9.72 -9.82 10.21
N ILE A 7 -10.59 -10.79 10.52
CA ILE A 7 -12.01 -10.72 10.16
C ILE A 7 -12.69 -9.54 10.87
N ILE A 8 -12.43 -9.36 12.17
CA ILE A 8 -12.99 -8.24 12.95
C ILE A 8 -12.45 -6.90 12.42
N ALA A 9 -11.13 -6.79 12.21
CA ALA A 9 -10.53 -5.58 11.67
C ALA A 9 -11.09 -5.24 10.28
N LYS A 10 -11.24 -6.24 9.39
CA LYS A 10 -11.81 -6.04 8.04
C LYS A 10 -13.30 -5.70 8.06
N ALA A 11 -14.06 -6.17 9.06
CA ALA A 11 -15.47 -5.82 9.22
C ALA A 11 -15.66 -4.41 9.77
N LEU A 12 -14.82 -3.99 10.72
CA LEU A 12 -14.83 -2.64 11.30
C LEU A 12 -14.25 -1.59 10.34
N VAL A 13 -13.23 -1.99 9.58
CA VAL A 13 -12.50 -1.13 8.64
C VAL A 13 -12.88 -1.58 7.23
N LYS A 14 -13.79 -0.85 6.57
CA LYS A 14 -14.26 -1.09 5.18
C LYS A 14 -13.16 -0.83 4.12
N LEU A 15 -11.95 -1.30 4.34
CA LEU A 15 -10.83 -1.14 3.41
C LEU A 15 -10.68 -2.38 2.54
N LYS A 16 -10.63 -2.14 1.22
CA LYS A 16 -10.45 -3.17 0.18
C LYS A 16 -9.03 -3.75 0.16
N TYR A 17 -8.06 -3.00 0.69
CA TYR A 17 -6.63 -3.32 0.68
C TYR A 17 -6.06 -3.10 2.07
N ALA A 18 -5.04 -3.89 2.46
CA ALA A 18 -4.36 -3.73 3.74
C ALA A 18 -3.17 -2.76 3.66
N GLY A 19 -2.43 -2.79 2.55
CA GLY A 19 -1.23 -1.98 2.35
C GLY A 19 -1.58 -0.57 1.88
N LEU A 20 -0.98 0.44 2.51
CA LEU A 20 -1.15 1.84 2.14
C LEU A 20 -0.94 2.13 0.63
N PRO A 21 0.06 1.54 -0.07
CA PRO A 21 0.22 1.77 -1.50
C PRO A 21 -1.01 1.37 -2.33
N ASN A 22 -1.64 0.25 -1.99
CA ASN A 22 -2.81 -0.26 -2.69
C ASN A 22 -4.08 0.50 -2.31
N ILE A 23 -4.20 0.92 -1.04
CA ILE A 23 -5.27 1.82 -0.57
C ILE A 23 -5.23 3.15 -1.33
N LEU A 24 -4.07 3.80 -1.37
CA LEU A 24 -3.90 5.11 -2.02
C LEU A 24 -4.20 5.07 -3.51
N LEU A 25 -3.84 3.98 -4.20
CA LEU A 25 -4.10 3.82 -5.62
C LEU A 25 -5.43 3.15 -5.95
N ASN A 26 -6.17 2.68 -4.94
CA ASN A 26 -7.39 1.87 -5.06
C ASN A 26 -7.26 0.69 -6.06
N ARG A 27 -6.06 0.10 -6.14
CA ARG A 27 -5.74 -1.07 -6.97
C ARG A 27 -4.55 -1.83 -6.38
N GLY A 28 -4.41 -3.10 -6.73
CA GLY A 28 -3.22 -3.88 -6.39
C GLY A 28 -2.00 -3.38 -7.16
N LEU A 29 -1.17 -2.57 -6.52
CA LEU A 29 0.17 -2.22 -6.99
C LEU A 29 1.20 -3.24 -6.50
N VAL A 30 1.09 -3.65 -5.24
CA VAL A 30 1.95 -4.65 -4.59
C VAL A 30 1.12 -5.87 -4.19
N ARG A 31 1.70 -7.06 -4.27
CA ARG A 31 1.06 -8.29 -3.77
C ARG A 31 1.01 -8.23 -2.24
N GLU A 32 -0.18 -8.41 -1.67
CA GLU A 32 -0.40 -8.46 -0.22
C GLU A 32 -0.53 -9.93 0.21
N LEU A 33 0.54 -10.51 0.74
CA LEU A 33 0.51 -11.88 1.29
C LEU A 33 -0.05 -11.84 2.72
N ILE A 34 -1.35 -12.06 2.88
CA ILE A 34 -2.05 -11.91 4.18
C ILE A 34 -2.30 -13.28 4.82
N GLN A 35 -1.99 -13.39 6.12
CA GLN A 35 -2.28 -14.57 6.95
C GLN A 35 -1.69 -15.85 6.34
N GLY A 36 -2.53 -16.79 5.90
CA GLY A 36 -2.10 -18.07 5.34
C GLY A 36 -1.35 -17.94 4.01
N GLU A 37 -1.45 -16.80 3.32
CA GLU A 37 -0.67 -16.57 2.10
C GLU A 37 0.78 -16.17 2.39
N MET A 38 1.12 -15.78 3.62
CA MET A 38 2.47 -15.39 4.02
C MET A 38 3.35 -16.60 4.31
N THR A 39 3.57 -17.43 3.29
CA THR A 39 4.46 -18.59 3.35
C THR A 39 5.83 -18.27 2.74
N PRO A 40 6.90 -18.98 3.12
CA PRO A 40 8.23 -18.79 2.53
C PRO A 40 8.23 -18.92 1.00
N GLU A 41 7.45 -19.85 0.45
CA GLU A 41 7.36 -20.11 -0.99
C GLU A 41 6.74 -18.91 -1.72
N ASN A 42 5.61 -18.40 -1.22
CA ASN A 42 4.95 -17.23 -1.80
C ASN A 42 5.81 -15.97 -1.69
N MET A 43 6.52 -15.80 -0.57
CA MET A 43 7.46 -14.70 -0.38
C MET A 43 8.63 -14.78 -1.36
N ALA A 44 9.23 -15.96 -1.52
CA ALA A 44 10.31 -16.18 -2.47
C ALA A 44 9.85 -15.94 -3.91
N GLU A 45 8.69 -16.45 -4.29
CA GLU A 45 8.09 -16.23 -5.61
C GLU A 45 7.91 -14.74 -5.91
N GLU A 46 7.36 -13.98 -4.97
CA GLU A 46 7.14 -12.54 -5.13
C GLU A 46 8.48 -11.79 -5.22
N MET A 47 9.46 -12.14 -4.39
CA MET A 47 10.80 -11.53 -4.43
C MET A 47 11.51 -11.81 -5.76
N LEU A 48 11.43 -13.04 -6.27
CA LEU A 48 12.01 -13.41 -7.56
C LEU A 48 11.32 -12.67 -8.70
N LYS A 49 9.99 -12.49 -8.66
CA LYS A 49 9.25 -11.67 -9.63
C LYS A 49 9.74 -10.22 -9.59
N ILE A 50 9.85 -9.61 -8.42
CA ILE A 50 10.36 -8.23 -8.28
C ILE A 50 11.78 -8.10 -8.84
N HIS A 51 12.64 -9.10 -8.60
CA HIS A 51 14.05 -9.06 -8.99
C HIS A 51 14.25 -9.33 -10.50
N PHE A 52 13.64 -10.38 -11.04
CA PHE A 52 13.93 -10.85 -12.40
C PHE A 52 12.93 -10.34 -13.45
N ASP A 53 11.67 -10.08 -13.09
CA ASP A 53 10.69 -9.51 -14.03
C ASP A 53 10.80 -7.98 -14.07
N ALA A 54 11.56 -7.49 -15.06
CA ALA A 54 11.76 -6.06 -15.27
C ALA A 54 10.46 -5.31 -15.61
N VAL A 55 9.48 -5.95 -16.25
CA VAL A 55 8.20 -5.32 -16.60
C VAL A 55 7.35 -5.16 -15.36
N TYR A 56 7.27 -6.20 -14.52
CA TYR A 56 6.58 -6.16 -13.23
C TYR A 56 7.18 -5.07 -12.33
N ARG A 57 8.50 -5.07 -12.16
CA ARG A 57 9.22 -4.06 -11.37
C ARG A 57 8.99 -2.64 -11.90
N LYS A 58 9.02 -2.43 -13.23
CA LYS A 58 8.75 -1.12 -13.83
C LYS A 58 7.34 -0.62 -13.52
N LYS A 59 6.33 -1.50 -13.56
CA LYS A 59 4.95 -1.16 -13.19
C LYS A 59 4.85 -0.74 -11.71
N MET A 60 5.53 -1.47 -10.81
CA MET A 60 5.59 -1.11 -9.39
C MET A 60 6.21 0.26 -9.17
N ILE A 61 7.40 0.52 -9.74
CA ILE A 61 8.10 1.80 -9.63
C ILE A 61 7.23 2.95 -10.17
N ALA A 62 6.57 2.75 -11.32
CA ALA A 62 5.69 3.75 -11.89
C ALA A 62 4.51 4.08 -10.95
N GLY A 63 3.90 3.07 -10.32
CA GLY A 63 2.85 3.29 -9.32
C GLY A 63 3.35 4.02 -8.09
N PHE A 64 4.53 3.70 -7.57
CA PHE A 64 5.14 4.43 -6.46
C PHE A 64 5.45 5.90 -6.82
N LYS A 65 5.84 6.19 -8.07
CA LYS A 65 5.99 7.58 -8.54
C LYS A 65 4.65 8.34 -8.55
N VAL A 66 3.54 7.68 -8.85
CA VAL A 66 2.20 8.29 -8.75
C VAL A 66 1.88 8.61 -7.29
N ILE A 67 2.09 7.65 -6.38
CA ILE A 67 1.90 7.85 -4.94
C ILE A 67 2.77 9.02 -4.44
N GLN A 68 4.05 9.06 -4.83
CA GLN A 68 4.97 10.15 -4.48
C GLN A 68 4.36 11.50 -4.87
N LYS A 69 3.94 11.66 -6.13
CA LYS A 69 3.31 12.91 -6.61
C LYS A 69 2.03 13.28 -5.85
N MET A 70 1.22 12.31 -5.45
CA MET A 70 0.01 12.55 -4.64
C MET A 70 0.36 13.14 -3.27
N LEU A 71 1.43 12.65 -2.64
CA LEU A 71 1.86 13.08 -1.31
C LEU A 71 2.58 14.44 -1.33
N TYR A 72 3.37 14.74 -2.37
CA TYR A 72 4.07 16.04 -2.48
C TYR A 72 3.15 17.21 -2.86
N LYS A 73 1.93 16.97 -3.36
CA LYS A 73 1.05 18.04 -3.87
C LYS A 73 0.54 19.00 -2.79
N LYS A 74 0.64 18.65 -1.51
CA LYS A 74 0.40 19.54 -0.36
C LYS A 74 1.26 19.05 0.78
N SER A 75 2.24 19.84 1.23
CA SER A 75 2.97 19.47 2.44
C SER A 75 1.95 19.43 3.59
N ALA A 76 2.00 18.39 4.42
CA ALA A 76 1.14 18.31 5.59
C ALA A 76 1.33 19.55 6.48
N ALA A 77 2.54 20.10 6.51
CA ALA A 77 2.87 21.33 7.19
C ALA A 77 2.15 22.55 6.60
N ASP A 78 2.03 22.67 5.26
CA ASP A 78 1.34 23.79 4.61
C ASP A 78 -0.14 23.79 4.95
N LYS A 79 -0.77 22.60 4.92
CA LYS A 79 -2.17 22.43 5.34
C LYS A 79 -2.38 22.78 6.81
N ILE A 80 -1.44 22.39 7.67
CA ILE A 80 -1.51 22.71 9.11
C ILE A 80 -1.32 24.20 9.32
N ALA A 81 -0.38 24.83 8.61
CA ALA A 81 -0.14 26.26 8.68
C ALA A 81 -1.35 27.08 8.20
N GLU A 82 -1.97 26.69 7.08
CA GLU A 82 -3.23 27.28 6.60
C GLU A 82 -4.36 27.12 7.64
N ALA A 83 -4.50 25.94 8.25
CA ALA A 83 -5.53 25.68 9.24
C ALA A 83 -5.33 26.48 10.52
N VAL A 84 -4.09 26.65 10.98
CA VAL A 84 -3.75 27.48 12.15
C VAL A 84 -3.90 28.96 11.85
N ALA A 85 -3.54 29.42 10.65
CA ALA A 85 -3.70 30.82 10.25
C ALA A 85 -5.17 31.23 10.01
N ALA A 86 -6.07 30.25 9.86
CA ALA A 86 -7.52 30.47 9.71
C ALA A 86 -8.30 30.43 11.05
N LEU A 87 -7.60 30.23 12.18
CA LEU A 87 -8.13 30.40 13.54
C LEU A 87 -8.04 31.86 13.98
#